data_AF-A0A832QB35-F1
#
_entry.id   AF-A0A832QB35-F1
#
_cell.length_a   1.000
_cell.length_b   1.000
_cell.length_c   1.000
_cell.angle_alpha   90.00
_cell.angle_beta   90.00
_cell.angle_gamma   90.00
#
_symmetry.space_group_name_H-M   'P 1'
#
loop_
_entity.id
_entity.type
_entity.pdbx_description
1 polymer ?
#
loop_
_entity_poly.entity_id
_entity_poly.type
_entity_poly.pdbx_seq_one_letter_code
_entity_poly.pdbx_strand_id
1 'polypeptide(L)'
;MLKRIHGSCQSGLGITELLISVALGMTLISSVLLGYLATYRSAVQTLAASRLNQDLGALMAVMVGELRRAGYTADSAAANFPLDNAFTIANRTALQVFDSVAGNIRQGAQGRGSCIVYAYDRDADGVVDAEELAGFRLNDGVVEMRTEGNSVAPGSCSSSGGSWAAVSDPD
;
A
#
# COMPACT_ATOMS: atom_id res chain seq x y z
N MET A 1 54.03 -68.20 27.59
CA MET A 1 52.73 -67.62 27.17
C MET A 1 53.02 -66.24 26.58
N LEU A 2 53.19 -66.13 25.25
CA LEU A 2 53.59 -64.89 24.58
C LEU A 2 52.43 -64.41 23.70
N LYS A 3 51.91 -63.23 24.03
CA LYS A 3 50.73 -62.60 23.43
C LYS A 3 51.14 -61.91 22.12
N ARG A 4 50.64 -62.40 20.97
CA ARG A 4 50.81 -61.75 19.65
C ARG A 4 49.95 -60.49 19.59
N ILE A 5 50.59 -59.35 19.33
CA ILE A 5 49.94 -58.08 19.02
C ILE A 5 49.77 -58.03 17.50
N HIS A 6 48.51 -57.97 17.02
CA HIS A 6 48.22 -57.83 15.59
C HIS A 6 48.38 -56.35 15.19
N GLY A 7 49.34 -56.06 14.32
CA GLY A 7 49.44 -54.76 13.65
C GLY A 7 48.36 -54.64 12.59
N SER A 8 47.52 -53.63 12.70
CA SER A 8 46.47 -53.30 11.73
C SER A 8 47.12 -52.93 10.39
N CYS A 9 46.77 -53.63 9.32
CA CYS A 9 47.18 -53.28 7.95
C CYS A 9 46.43 -52.01 7.52
N GLN A 10 47.15 -50.93 7.19
CA GLN A 10 46.57 -49.73 6.58
C GLN A 10 46.33 -49.99 5.10
N SER A 11 45.06 -50.03 4.67
CA SER A 11 44.71 -50.00 3.25
C SER A 11 44.62 -48.54 2.80
N GLY A 12 45.51 -48.11 1.90
CA GLY A 12 45.47 -46.78 1.30
C GLY A 12 44.34 -46.66 0.27
N LEU A 13 43.74 -45.47 0.16
CA LEU A 13 42.74 -45.14 -0.86
C LEU A 13 43.40 -44.92 -2.22
N GLY A 14 42.77 -45.41 -3.29
CA GLY A 14 43.19 -45.11 -4.65
C GLY A 14 42.87 -43.67 -5.05
N ILE A 15 43.69 -43.07 -5.93
CA ILE A 15 43.45 -41.72 -6.46
C ILE A 15 42.09 -41.63 -7.16
N THR A 16 41.64 -42.70 -7.83
CA THR A 16 40.34 -42.75 -8.51
C THR A 16 39.15 -42.73 -7.54
N GLU A 17 39.24 -43.40 -6.38
CA GLU A 17 38.20 -43.33 -5.34
C GLU A 17 38.10 -41.93 -4.72
N LEU A 18 39.25 -41.26 -4.53
CA LEU A 18 39.28 -39.88 -4.07
C LEU A 18 38.60 -38.94 -5.08
N LEU A 19 38.86 -39.11 -6.37
CA LEU A 19 38.24 -38.28 -7.41
C LEU A 19 36.72 -38.49 -7.51
N ILE A 20 36.25 -39.75 -7.40
CA ILE A 20 34.82 -40.07 -7.45
C ILE A 20 34.09 -39.49 -6.22
N SER A 21 34.65 -39.64 -5.02
CA SER A 21 34.04 -39.13 -3.79
C SER A 21 33.95 -37.60 -3.77
N VAL A 22 35.00 -36.91 -4.22
CA VAL A 22 35.00 -35.44 -4.33
C VAL A 22 34.00 -34.96 -5.39
N ALA A 23 33.91 -35.64 -6.53
CA ALA A 23 32.92 -35.31 -7.57
C ALA A 23 31.48 -35.42 -7.02
N LEU A 24 31.16 -36.51 -6.33
CA LEU A 24 29.84 -36.69 -5.71
C LEU A 24 29.58 -35.65 -4.61
N GLY A 25 30.57 -35.35 -3.76
CA GLY A 25 30.46 -34.32 -2.73
C GLY A 25 30.13 -32.94 -3.30
N MET A 26 30.80 -32.53 -4.38
CA MET A 26 30.51 -31.24 -5.04
C MET A 26 29.10 -31.19 -5.62
N THR A 27 28.61 -32.28 -6.23
CA THR A 27 27.25 -32.32 -6.77
C THR A 27 26.19 -32.19 -5.67
N LEU A 28 26.39 -32.84 -4.51
CA LEU A 28 25.48 -32.75 -3.38
C LEU A 28 25.44 -31.35 -2.77
N ILE A 29 26.61 -30.74 -2.54
CA ILE A 29 26.68 -29.37 -2.00
C ILE A 29 25.99 -28.37 -2.95
N SER A 30 26.21 -28.52 -4.26
CA SER A 30 25.59 -27.66 -5.26
C SER A 30 24.06 -27.77 -5.26
N SER A 31 23.54 -29.00 -5.16
CA SER A 31 22.10 -29.24 -5.07
C SER A 31 21.48 -28.60 -3.83
N VAL A 32 22.10 -28.78 -2.66
CA VAL A 32 21.64 -28.19 -1.40
C VAL A 32 21.69 -26.66 -1.46
N LEU A 33 22.75 -26.10 -2.02
CA LEU A 33 22.91 -24.64 -2.15
C LEU A 33 21.82 -24.03 -3.05
N LEU A 34 21.51 -24.66 -4.18
CA LEU A 34 20.44 -24.19 -5.07
C LEU A 34 19.07 -24.26 -4.38
N GLY A 35 18.80 -25.32 -3.62
CA GLY A 35 17.58 -25.45 -2.81
C GLY A 35 17.47 -24.37 -1.72
N TYR A 36 18.59 -24.06 -1.06
CA TYR A 36 18.65 -22.98 -0.08
C TYR A 36 18.38 -21.61 -0.72
N LEU A 37 19.00 -21.31 -1.86
CA LEU A 37 18.77 -20.04 -2.59
C LEU A 37 17.31 -19.88 -3.04
N ALA A 38 16.67 -20.97 -3.48
CA ALA A 38 15.26 -20.95 -3.84
C ALA A 38 14.37 -20.63 -2.63
N THR A 39 14.62 -21.29 -1.50
CA THR A 39 13.91 -21.04 -0.23
C THR A 39 14.14 -19.62 0.26
N TYR A 40 15.38 -19.13 0.20
CA TYR A 40 15.75 -17.78 0.63
C TYR A 40 15.01 -16.70 -0.20
N ARG A 41 14.98 -16.85 -1.53
CA ARG A 41 14.24 -15.92 -2.40
C ARG A 41 12.75 -15.93 -2.10
N SER A 42 12.17 -17.11 -1.90
CA SER A 42 10.76 -17.27 -1.52
C SER A 42 10.45 -16.57 -0.18
N ALA A 43 11.34 -16.71 0.81
CA ALA A 43 11.20 -16.05 2.11
C ALA A 43 11.24 -14.51 1.97
N VAL A 44 12.18 -13.97 1.19
CA VAL A 44 12.26 -12.52 0.94
C VAL A 44 11.02 -12.00 0.21
N GLN A 45 10.55 -12.71 -0.82
CA GLN A 45 9.33 -12.33 -1.55
C GLN A 45 8.09 -12.36 -0.66
N THR A 46 7.97 -13.39 0.19
CA THR A 46 6.86 -13.50 1.15
C THR A 46 6.88 -12.36 2.16
N LEU A 47 8.06 -12.00 2.67
CA LEU A 47 8.21 -10.88 3.59
C LEU A 47 7.87 -9.55 2.92
N ALA A 48 8.34 -9.32 1.70
CA ALA A 48 8.02 -8.11 0.95
C ALA A 48 6.50 -7.98 0.69
N ALA A 49 5.85 -9.07 0.27
CA ALA A 49 4.41 -9.10 0.10
C ALA A 49 3.65 -8.86 1.43
N SER A 50 4.13 -9.43 2.54
CA SER A 50 3.53 -9.18 3.86
C SER A 50 3.63 -7.73 4.29
N ARG A 51 4.77 -7.06 4.05
CA ARG A 51 4.95 -5.64 4.36
C ARG A 51 4.03 -4.77 3.53
N LEU A 52 3.99 -5.00 2.22
CA LEU A 52 3.07 -4.30 1.33
C LEU A 52 1.61 -4.43 1.78
N ASN A 53 1.17 -5.64 2.16
CA ASN A 53 -0.20 -5.82 2.68
C ASN A 53 -0.45 -5.09 4.00
N GLN A 54 0.55 -4.98 4.88
CA GLN A 54 0.45 -4.21 6.12
C GLN A 54 0.32 -2.71 5.82
N ASP A 55 1.14 -2.19 4.91
CA ASP A 55 1.14 -0.77 4.52
C ASP A 55 -0.18 -0.41 3.82
N LEU A 56 -0.64 -1.23 2.88
CA LEU A 56 -1.95 -1.07 2.23
C LEU A 56 -3.09 -1.15 3.23
N GLY A 57 -3.03 -2.07 4.20
CA GLY A 57 -4.02 -2.19 5.26
C GLY A 57 -4.11 -0.94 6.14
N ALA A 58 -2.96 -0.37 6.51
CA ALA A 58 -2.88 0.86 7.28
C ALA A 58 -3.44 2.07 6.50
N LEU A 59 -3.03 2.21 5.22
CA LEU A 59 -3.54 3.26 4.33
C LEU A 59 -5.07 3.16 4.16
N MET A 60 -5.60 1.97 3.89
CA MET A 60 -7.04 1.76 3.76
C MET A 60 -7.80 2.09 5.06
N ALA A 61 -7.24 1.77 6.22
CA ALA A 61 -7.86 2.10 7.51
C ALA A 61 -8.00 3.62 7.70
N VAL A 62 -6.95 4.38 7.37
CA VAL A 62 -6.98 5.85 7.39
C VAL A 62 -8.01 6.38 6.39
N MET A 63 -7.97 5.90 5.14
CA MET A 63 -8.91 6.33 4.09
C MET A 63 -10.36 6.07 4.50
N VAL A 64 -10.69 4.89 5.02
CA VAL A 64 -12.06 4.56 5.45
C VAL A 64 -12.48 5.41 6.65
N GLY A 65 -11.57 5.66 7.60
CA GLY A 65 -11.83 6.52 8.76
C GLY A 65 -12.25 7.92 8.33
N GLU A 66 -11.51 8.52 7.41
CA GLU A 66 -11.81 9.86 6.92
C GLU A 66 -13.04 9.89 6.00
N LEU A 67 -13.21 8.90 5.11
CA LEU A 67 -14.36 8.83 4.20
C LEU A 67 -15.70 8.66 4.94
N ARG A 68 -15.71 8.03 6.12
CA ARG A 68 -16.92 7.94 6.95
C ARG A 68 -17.44 9.29 7.45
N ARG A 69 -16.59 10.33 7.44
CA ARG A 69 -16.95 11.68 7.87
C ARG A 69 -17.56 12.50 6.75
N ALA A 70 -17.48 12.03 5.50
CA ALA A 70 -17.99 12.75 4.34
C ALA A 70 -19.47 13.15 4.50
N GLY A 71 -19.77 14.41 4.21
CA GLY A 71 -21.12 14.99 4.30
C GLY A 71 -21.58 15.29 5.72
N TYR A 72 -20.73 15.10 6.74
CA TYR A 72 -21.05 15.53 8.10
C TYR A 72 -21.12 17.05 8.20
N THR A 73 -22.13 17.57 8.89
CA THR A 73 -22.21 18.95 9.36
C THR A 73 -22.78 19.01 10.77
N ALA A 74 -22.25 19.91 11.58
CA ALA A 74 -22.73 20.18 12.93
C ALA A 74 -23.75 21.31 12.97
N ASP A 75 -23.99 22.00 11.85
CA ASP A 75 -24.92 23.11 11.80
C ASP A 75 -26.36 22.66 12.06
N SER A 76 -26.96 23.28 13.06
CA SER A 76 -28.36 23.07 13.47
C SER A 76 -29.29 24.16 12.93
N ALA A 77 -28.75 25.19 12.27
CA ALA A 77 -29.47 26.34 11.74
C ALA A 77 -29.91 26.16 10.27
N ALA A 78 -29.18 25.39 9.46
CA ALA A 78 -29.69 24.87 8.19
C ALA A 78 -30.91 23.97 8.46
N ALA A 79 -32.04 24.28 7.84
CA ALA A 79 -33.32 23.66 8.15
C ALA A 79 -33.36 22.16 7.85
N ASN A 80 -32.83 21.31 8.74
CA ASN A 80 -33.08 19.87 9.00
C ASN A 80 -33.40 18.90 7.84
N PHE A 81 -33.17 19.27 6.58
CA PHE A 81 -33.36 18.42 5.43
C PHE A 81 -31.99 17.96 4.93
N PRO A 82 -31.76 16.64 4.79
CA PRO A 82 -30.53 16.09 4.20
C PRO A 82 -30.20 16.64 2.80
N LEU A 83 -31.18 17.27 2.15
CA LEU A 83 -31.08 17.90 0.83
C LEU A 83 -30.48 19.31 0.86
N ASP A 84 -30.42 19.98 2.00
CA ASP A 84 -29.95 21.37 2.15
C ASP A 84 -28.63 21.46 2.94
N ASN A 85 -27.84 20.39 2.87
CA ASN A 85 -26.54 20.30 3.52
C ASN A 85 -25.44 20.77 2.55
N ALA A 86 -24.71 21.83 2.95
CA ALA A 86 -23.64 22.43 2.16
C ALA A 86 -22.49 21.46 1.85
N PHE A 87 -22.34 20.40 2.63
CA PHE A 87 -21.32 19.36 2.50
C PHE A 87 -21.75 18.15 1.63
N THR A 88 -22.99 18.13 1.13
CA THR A 88 -23.51 17.07 0.25
C THR A 88 -24.01 17.59 -1.09
N ILE A 89 -23.62 18.82 -1.48
CA ILE A 89 -24.00 19.40 -2.76
C ILE A 89 -23.37 18.63 -3.90
N ALA A 90 -24.21 18.04 -4.74
CA ALA A 90 -23.79 17.32 -5.92
C ALA A 90 -22.88 18.19 -6.79
N ASN A 91 -21.77 17.61 -7.20
CA ASN A 91 -20.74 18.23 -8.00
C ASN A 91 -19.90 19.34 -7.36
N ARG A 92 -20.08 19.60 -6.06
CA ARG A 92 -19.18 20.48 -5.31
C ARG A 92 -18.57 19.77 -4.10
N THR A 93 -19.38 19.40 -3.12
CA THR A 93 -18.91 18.96 -1.81
C THR A 93 -19.29 17.51 -1.49
N ALA A 94 -20.29 16.97 -2.20
CA ALA A 94 -20.65 15.57 -2.10
C ALA A 94 -19.46 14.66 -2.40
N LEU A 95 -19.41 13.51 -1.71
CA LEU A 95 -18.43 12.46 -1.98
C LEU A 95 -18.56 11.99 -3.44
N GLN A 96 -17.46 12.05 -4.17
CA GLN A 96 -17.42 11.73 -5.59
C GLN A 96 -16.09 11.10 -5.99
N VAL A 97 -16.18 10.10 -6.87
CA VAL A 97 -15.02 9.45 -7.49
C VAL A 97 -14.79 10.02 -8.88
N PHE A 98 -13.52 10.17 -9.25
CA PHE A 98 -13.04 10.65 -10.54
C PHE A 98 -12.09 9.62 -11.14
N ASP A 99 -12.14 9.45 -12.46
CA ASP A 99 -11.35 8.47 -13.21
C ASP A 99 -9.84 8.57 -12.91
N SER A 100 -9.30 9.79 -12.99
CA SER A 100 -7.88 10.09 -12.85
C SER A 100 -7.66 11.56 -12.49
N VAL A 101 -6.45 11.90 -12.04
CA VAL A 101 -6.04 13.29 -11.74
C VAL A 101 -6.11 14.16 -13.01
N ALA A 102 -5.58 13.67 -14.12
CA ALA A 102 -5.52 14.40 -15.39
C ALA A 102 -6.88 14.45 -16.11
N GLY A 103 -7.61 13.34 -16.13
CA GLY A 103 -8.94 13.26 -16.76
C GLY A 103 -9.97 14.08 -15.99
N ASN A 104 -9.94 14.02 -14.66
CA ASN A 104 -10.88 14.69 -13.76
C ASN A 104 -12.35 14.52 -14.22
N ILE A 105 -12.67 13.33 -14.73
CA ILE A 105 -13.99 12.92 -15.22
C ILE A 105 -14.73 12.22 -14.09
N ARG A 106 -15.87 12.80 -13.72
CA ARG A 106 -16.74 12.31 -12.64
C ARG A 106 -17.30 10.93 -12.98
N GLN A 107 -17.19 10.01 -12.01
CA GLN A 107 -17.72 8.65 -12.09
C GLN A 107 -18.87 8.40 -11.10
N GLY A 108 -19.19 9.39 -10.24
CA GLY A 108 -20.18 9.26 -9.17
C GLY A 108 -19.60 8.61 -7.91
N ALA A 109 -20.43 8.33 -6.91
CA ALA A 109 -19.98 7.79 -5.62
C ALA A 109 -19.62 6.29 -5.68
N GLN A 110 -20.22 5.54 -6.62
CA GLN A 110 -19.98 4.11 -6.85
C GLN A 110 -19.11 3.84 -8.08
N GLY A 111 -18.46 4.89 -8.60
CA GLY A 111 -17.58 4.82 -9.76
C GLY A 111 -16.24 4.13 -9.45
N ARG A 112 -15.47 3.87 -10.51
CA ARG A 112 -14.07 3.41 -10.40
C ARG A 112 -13.17 4.55 -10.79
N GLY A 113 -12.08 4.75 -10.06
CA GLY A 113 -11.17 5.84 -10.37
C GLY A 113 -10.00 5.92 -9.42
N SER A 114 -9.08 6.83 -9.72
CA SER A 114 -7.87 7.06 -8.95
C SER A 114 -7.96 8.26 -8.01
N CYS A 115 -9.11 8.95 -7.96
CA CYS A 115 -9.32 10.06 -7.03
C CYS A 115 -10.71 10.06 -6.43
N ILE A 116 -10.79 10.35 -5.14
CA ILE A 116 -12.00 10.55 -4.37
C ILE A 116 -11.89 11.88 -3.63
N VAL A 117 -12.92 12.71 -3.75
CA VAL A 117 -13.03 13.98 -3.02
C VAL A 117 -14.34 14.01 -2.26
N TYR A 118 -14.33 14.67 -1.12
CA TYR A 118 -15.46 14.81 -0.21
C TYR A 118 -15.26 16.05 0.65
N ALA A 119 -16.32 16.51 1.29
CA ALA A 119 -16.23 17.56 2.29
C ALA A 119 -16.87 17.12 3.61
N TYR A 120 -16.42 17.71 4.71
CA TYR A 120 -17.09 17.58 6.00
C TYR A 120 -16.77 18.80 6.87
N ASP A 121 -17.72 19.16 7.71
CA ASP A 121 -17.64 20.27 8.65
C ASP A 121 -16.65 19.93 9.78
N ARG A 122 -15.48 20.56 9.76
CA ARG A 122 -14.36 20.19 10.64
C ARG A 122 -14.38 20.98 11.94
N ASP A 123 -14.80 22.24 11.89
CA ASP A 123 -14.82 23.15 13.03
C ASP A 123 -16.23 23.48 13.55
N ALA A 124 -17.25 22.87 12.94
CA ALA A 124 -18.65 22.91 13.38
C ALA A 124 -19.33 24.26 13.18
N ASP A 125 -18.92 25.03 12.18
CA ASP A 125 -19.49 26.35 11.88
C ASP A 125 -20.56 26.33 10.77
N GLY A 126 -20.69 25.21 10.04
CA GLY A 126 -21.66 25.03 8.96
C GLY A 126 -21.28 25.67 7.62
N VAL A 127 -20.09 26.23 7.50
CA VAL A 127 -19.61 26.96 6.32
C VAL A 127 -18.51 26.16 5.65
N VAL A 128 -18.65 25.91 4.34
CA VAL A 128 -17.65 25.12 3.61
C VAL A 128 -16.40 25.94 3.34
N ASP A 129 -15.30 25.59 4.01
CA ASP A 129 -13.98 26.20 3.85
C ASP A 129 -12.99 25.30 3.10
N ALA A 130 -11.83 25.86 2.71
CA ALA A 130 -10.83 25.14 1.93
C ALA A 130 -10.29 23.91 2.67
N GLU A 131 -10.12 24.01 3.99
CA GLU A 131 -9.58 22.98 4.86
C GLU A 131 -10.56 21.81 5.11
N GLU A 132 -11.81 21.99 4.70
CA GLU A 132 -12.88 21.01 4.81
C GLU A 132 -13.11 20.25 3.51
N LEU A 133 -12.50 20.72 2.43
CA LEU A 133 -12.46 20.07 1.13
C LEU A 133 -11.33 19.05 1.12
N ALA A 134 -11.66 17.83 1.52
CA ALA A 134 -10.73 16.72 1.65
C ALA A 134 -10.79 15.78 0.43
N GLY A 135 -9.87 14.82 0.40
CA GLY A 135 -9.79 13.84 -0.67
C GLY A 135 -8.56 12.95 -0.59
N PHE A 136 -8.60 11.88 -1.37
CA PHE A 136 -7.45 11.02 -1.63
C PHE A 136 -7.31 10.82 -3.13
N ARG A 137 -6.07 10.75 -3.62
CA ARG A 137 -5.82 10.40 -5.01
C ARG A 137 -4.56 9.57 -5.15
N LEU A 138 -4.51 8.77 -6.21
CA LEU A 138 -3.30 8.13 -6.70
C LEU A 138 -2.77 8.99 -7.85
N ASN A 139 -1.57 9.53 -7.64
CA ASN A 139 -0.86 10.40 -8.57
C ASN A 139 0.57 9.85 -8.73
N ASP A 140 0.94 9.46 -9.95
CA ASP A 140 2.27 8.93 -10.27
C ASP A 140 2.78 7.82 -9.33
N GLY A 141 1.90 6.92 -8.91
CA GLY A 141 2.23 5.80 -8.01
C GLY A 141 2.16 6.12 -6.53
N VAL A 142 1.95 7.38 -6.16
CA VAL A 142 1.86 7.84 -4.78
C VAL A 142 0.41 8.13 -4.41
N VAL A 143 -0.02 7.61 -3.26
CA VAL A 143 -1.27 8.01 -2.64
C VAL A 143 -1.04 9.34 -1.95
N GLU A 144 -1.84 10.31 -2.32
CA GLU A 144 -1.84 11.66 -1.76
C GLU A 144 -3.17 11.94 -1.06
N MET A 145 -3.12 12.69 0.02
CA MET A 145 -4.26 13.19 0.77
C MET A 145 -4.36 14.71 0.57
N ARG A 146 -5.58 15.20 0.34
CA ARG A 146 -5.86 16.62 0.22
C ARG A 146 -5.82 17.27 1.60
N THR A 147 -5.01 18.31 1.74
CA THR A 147 -4.89 19.10 2.99
C THR A 147 -5.67 20.40 2.91
N GLU A 148 -5.78 20.97 1.72
CA GLU A 148 -6.60 22.15 1.42
C GLU A 148 -7.20 22.01 0.02
N GLY A 149 -8.46 22.38 -0.14
CA GLY A 149 -9.15 22.35 -1.42
C GLY A 149 -9.36 23.70 -2.08
N ASN A 150 -9.80 23.62 -3.32
CA ASN A 150 -10.09 24.78 -4.14
C ASN A 150 -11.55 25.20 -3.94
N SER A 151 -11.82 26.29 -3.23
CA SER A 151 -13.20 26.76 -3.01
C SER A 151 -13.94 27.15 -4.30
N VAL A 152 -13.22 27.46 -5.39
CA VAL A 152 -13.81 27.71 -6.72
C VAL A 152 -14.22 26.39 -7.39
N ALA A 153 -13.41 25.35 -7.26
CA ALA A 153 -13.68 24.01 -7.80
C ALA A 153 -13.57 22.92 -6.71
N PRO A 154 -14.51 22.86 -5.74
CA PRO A 154 -14.36 22.01 -4.57
C PRO A 154 -14.29 20.51 -4.91
N GLY A 155 -15.15 20.09 -5.84
CA GLY A 155 -15.22 18.72 -6.34
C GLY A 155 -14.27 18.48 -7.51
N SER A 156 -13.02 18.89 -7.41
CA SER A 156 -11.98 18.62 -8.41
C SER A 156 -10.81 17.85 -7.81
N CYS A 157 -10.31 16.89 -8.57
CA CYS A 157 -9.11 16.11 -8.29
C CYS A 157 -7.83 16.74 -8.83
N SER A 158 -7.96 17.89 -9.52
CA SER A 158 -6.84 18.63 -10.07
C SER A 158 -5.89 19.13 -8.98
N SER A 159 -4.61 19.25 -9.34
CA SER A 159 -3.60 19.95 -8.51
C SER A 159 -3.76 21.48 -8.56
N SER A 160 -4.62 22.01 -9.42
CA SER A 160 -4.83 23.45 -9.55
C SER A 160 -5.69 24.01 -8.41
N GLY A 161 -5.07 24.80 -7.53
CA GLY A 161 -5.76 25.53 -6.46
C GLY A 161 -6.14 24.70 -5.24
N GLY A 162 -5.59 23.49 -5.09
CA GLY A 162 -5.68 22.69 -3.86
C GLY A 162 -4.33 22.07 -3.51
N SER A 163 -4.10 21.85 -2.22
CA SER A 163 -2.87 21.30 -1.66
C SER A 163 -3.02 19.80 -1.38
N TRP A 164 -2.07 19.01 -1.85
CA TRP A 164 -2.03 17.56 -1.70
C TRP A 164 -0.70 17.14 -1.07
N ALA A 165 -0.75 16.22 -0.12
CA ALA A 165 0.40 15.70 0.61
C ALA A 165 0.52 14.19 0.40
N ALA A 166 1.73 13.70 0.14
CA ALA A 166 2.00 12.27 0.02
C ALA A 166 1.75 11.57 1.36
N VAL A 167 1.01 10.46 1.32
CA VAL A 167 0.78 9.57 2.47
C VAL A 167 1.34 8.17 2.24
N SER A 168 1.79 7.87 1.01
CA SER A 168 2.63 6.72 0.69
C SER A 168 4.00 7.17 0.15
N ASP A 169 4.96 6.25 0.13
CA ASP A 169 6.28 6.47 -0.48
C ASP A 169 6.20 6.17 -1.99
N PRO A 170 6.84 6.96 -2.89
CA PRO A 170 7.20 6.48 -4.21
C PRO A 170 8.28 5.39 -4.11
N ASP A 171 7.98 4.18 -4.57
CA ASP A 171 8.93 3.06 -4.62
C ASP A 171 10.34 3.43 -5.17
#